data_AF-A0A0M0SY97-F1
#
_entry.id   AF-A0A0M0SY97-F1
#
_cell.length_a   1.000
_cell.length_b   1.000
_cell.length_c   1.000
_cell.angle_alpha   90.00
_cell.angle_beta   90.00
_cell.angle_gamma   90.00
#
_symmetry.space_group_name_H-M   'P 1'
#
loop_
_entity.id
_entity.type
_entity.pdbx_description
1 polymer ?
#
loop_
_entity_poly.entity_id
_entity_poly.type
_entity_poly.pdbx_seq_one_letter_code
_entity_poly.pdbx_strand_id
1 'polypeptide(L)'
;MIRPLTHLYSEAVATLDQWDATEIVTRDQIRQAVQLYDPYQMQTSYALEQLLIHELREACHLVQEQGLTLADVQTELLILSAFQSDAGYQAEEIQDMSPTAIKRHLSSLDAAFNRVLHQLFLHQSQPDILCQRFLTILAGAVATKCAIRAKRLKEATLVHP
;
A
#
# COMPACT_ATOMS: atom_id res chain seq x y z
N MET A 1 9.99 -3.96 13.55
CA MET A 1 9.30 -2.76 12.99
C MET A 1 9.30 -2.90 11.47
N ILE A 2 8.14 -2.64 10.87
CA ILE A 2 7.95 -2.70 9.41
C ILE A 2 8.76 -1.59 8.73
N ARG A 3 9.41 -1.90 7.61
CA ARG A 3 10.12 -0.91 6.78
C ARG A 3 9.16 0.13 6.18
N PRO A 4 9.63 1.34 5.85
CA PRO A 4 8.80 2.36 5.21
C PRO A 4 8.06 1.83 3.96
N LEU A 5 6.82 2.26 3.74
CA LEU A 5 6.03 1.82 2.58
C LEU A 5 6.71 2.20 1.27
N THR A 6 7.37 3.35 1.19
CA THR A 6 8.19 3.75 0.03
C THR A 6 9.31 2.75 -0.29
N HIS A 7 9.93 2.17 0.74
CA HIS A 7 10.92 1.11 0.58
C HIS A 7 10.27 -0.19 0.09
N LEU A 8 9.15 -0.59 0.70
CA LEU A 8 8.40 -1.79 0.26
C LEU A 8 7.88 -1.63 -1.16
N TYR A 9 7.48 -0.42 -1.57
CA TYR A 9 7.06 -0.10 -2.95
C TYR A 9 8.22 -0.29 -3.92
N SER A 10 9.38 0.28 -3.62
CA SER A 10 10.58 0.13 -4.45
C SER A 10 10.94 -1.36 -4.64
N GLU A 11 10.84 -2.15 -3.57
CA GLU A 11 11.04 -3.61 -3.63
C GLU A 11 9.96 -4.31 -4.47
N ALA A 12 8.69 -3.96 -4.29
CA ALA A 12 7.58 -4.53 -5.05
C ALA A 12 7.71 -4.23 -6.55
N VAL A 13 8.06 -3.00 -6.94
CA VAL A 13 8.31 -2.62 -8.34
C VAL A 13 9.49 -3.41 -8.92
N ALA A 14 10.58 -3.53 -8.17
CA ALA A 14 11.79 -4.23 -8.61
C ALA A 14 11.61 -5.76 -8.75
N THR A 15 10.57 -6.32 -8.13
CA THR A 15 10.28 -7.76 -8.10
C THR A 15 8.89 -8.08 -8.64
N LEU A 16 8.32 -7.17 -9.44
CA LEU A 16 6.97 -7.31 -9.97
C LEU A 16 6.85 -8.50 -10.94
N ASP A 17 7.94 -8.85 -11.61
CA ASP A 17 8.07 -10.04 -12.46
C ASP A 17 7.91 -11.36 -11.70
N GLN A 18 8.09 -11.34 -10.38
CA GLN A 18 7.94 -12.49 -9.48
C GLN A 18 6.53 -12.58 -8.89
N TRP A 19 5.63 -11.66 -9.26
CA TRP A 19 4.26 -11.70 -8.78
C TRP A 19 3.48 -12.84 -9.44
N ASP A 20 2.91 -13.72 -8.60
CA ASP A 20 2.03 -14.79 -9.05
C ASP A 20 0.58 -14.37 -8.86
N ALA A 21 -0.12 -14.08 -9.96
CA ALA A 21 -1.53 -13.72 -9.95
C ALA A 21 -2.46 -14.84 -9.42
N THR A 22 -1.95 -16.06 -9.28
CA THR A 22 -2.69 -17.19 -8.68
C THR A 22 -2.51 -17.30 -7.18
N GLU A 23 -1.54 -16.58 -6.60
CA GLU A 23 -1.36 -16.50 -5.16
C GLU A 23 -2.48 -15.65 -4.54
N ILE A 24 -3.29 -16.28 -3.70
CA ILE A 24 -4.38 -15.60 -2.99
C ILE A 24 -3.99 -15.46 -1.53
N VAL A 25 -3.88 -14.22 -1.05
CA VAL A 25 -3.69 -13.94 0.36
C VAL A 25 -4.99 -14.24 1.12
N THR A 26 -4.93 -15.24 2.00
CA THR A 26 -6.05 -15.68 2.82
C THR A 26 -6.11 -14.94 4.15
N ARG A 27 -7.31 -14.91 4.73
CA ARG A 27 -7.53 -14.42 6.10
C ARG A 27 -6.62 -15.11 7.12
N ASP A 28 -6.40 -16.41 7.00
CA ASP A 28 -5.60 -17.17 7.96
C ASP A 28 -4.10 -16.82 7.87
N GLN A 29 -3.56 -16.58 6.67
CA GLN A 29 -2.20 -16.06 6.51
C GLN A 29 -2.04 -14.69 7.17
N ILE A 30 -3.02 -13.78 6.99
CA ILE A 30 -3.01 -12.46 7.65
C ILE A 30 -3.08 -12.63 9.18
N ARG A 31 -3.97 -13.49 9.68
CA ARG A 31 -4.11 -13.74 11.12
C ARG A 31 -2.80 -14.27 11.72
N GLN A 32 -2.13 -15.22 11.05
CA GLN A 32 -0.84 -15.76 11.50
C GLN A 32 0.25 -14.68 11.50
N ALA A 33 0.36 -13.87 10.44
CA ALA A 33 1.35 -12.79 10.35
C ALA A 33 1.17 -11.76 11.48
N VAL A 34 -0.09 -11.40 11.77
CA VAL A 34 -0.44 -10.49 12.85
C VAL A 34 -0.13 -11.07 14.23
N GLN A 35 -0.40 -12.36 14.45
CA GLN A 35 -0.09 -13.03 15.73
C GLN A 35 1.40 -13.06 16.04
N LEU A 36 2.23 -13.20 15.01
CA LEU A 36 3.68 -13.25 15.16
C LEU A 36 4.30 -11.87 15.25
N TYR A 37 3.61 -10.82 14.79
CA TYR A 37 4.14 -9.47 14.75
C TYR A 37 4.29 -8.88 16.16
N ASP A 38 5.50 -8.42 16.46
CA ASP A 38 5.79 -7.63 17.66
C ASP A 38 6.41 -6.29 17.19
N PRO A 39 5.75 -5.15 17.42
CA PRO A 39 6.26 -3.85 16.97
C PRO A 39 7.62 -3.48 17.59
N TYR A 40 8.01 -4.10 18.72
CA TYR A 40 9.26 -3.85 19.42
C TYR A 40 10.40 -4.78 18.98
N GLN A 41 10.10 -5.82 18.21
CA GLN A 41 11.10 -6.75 17.68
C GLN A 41 11.21 -6.60 16.16
N MET A 42 12.42 -6.52 15.62
CA MET A 42 12.59 -6.38 14.16
C MET A 42 12.36 -7.69 13.41
N GLN A 43 12.64 -8.84 14.03
CA GLN A 43 12.60 -10.14 13.35
C GLN A 43 11.18 -10.66 13.10
N THR A 44 10.19 -10.11 13.80
CA THR A 44 8.79 -10.52 13.73
C THR A 44 8.00 -9.84 12.60
N SER A 45 8.59 -8.86 11.90
CA SER A 45 7.89 -8.13 10.82
C SER A 45 7.85 -8.85 9.49
N TYR A 46 8.66 -9.88 9.30
CA TYR A 46 8.88 -10.50 7.98
C TYR A 46 7.59 -10.97 7.32
N ALA A 47 6.75 -11.73 8.03
CA ALA A 47 5.51 -12.27 7.46
C ALA A 47 4.55 -11.15 7.02
N LEU A 48 4.38 -10.13 7.86
CA LEU A 48 3.47 -9.02 7.57
C LEU A 48 4.03 -8.12 6.45
N GLU A 49 5.36 -7.94 6.38
CA GLU A 49 6.02 -7.25 5.27
C GLU A 49 5.84 -7.99 3.95
N GLN A 50 5.97 -9.31 3.92
CA GLN A 50 5.74 -10.09 2.70
C GLN A 50 4.30 -9.96 2.19
N LEU A 51 3.32 -9.94 3.11
CA LEU A 51 1.92 -9.69 2.73
C LEU A 51 1.72 -8.27 2.17
N LEU A 52 2.37 -7.26 2.75
CA LEU A 52 2.33 -5.88 2.22
C LEU A 52 3.02 -5.77 0.85
N ILE A 53 4.15 -6.46 0.65
CA ILE A 53 4.83 -6.51 -0.66
C ILE A 53 3.95 -7.20 -1.69
N HIS A 54 3.30 -8.31 -1.35
CA HIS A 54 2.36 -8.98 -2.24
C HIS A 54 1.23 -8.03 -2.67
N GLU A 55 0.59 -7.36 -1.71
CA GLU A 55 -0.46 -6.37 -1.99
C GLU A 55 0.05 -5.22 -2.88
N LEU A 56 1.27 -4.73 -2.61
CA LEU A 56 1.90 -3.69 -3.41
C LEU A 56 2.17 -4.16 -4.85
N ARG A 57 2.61 -5.40 -5.05
CA ARG A 57 2.82 -5.98 -6.39
C ARG A 57 1.50 -6.05 -7.15
N GLU A 58 0.44 -6.56 -6.52
CA GLU A 58 -0.90 -6.61 -7.12
C GLU A 58 -1.39 -5.20 -7.49
N ALA A 59 -1.24 -4.22 -6.58
CA ALA A 59 -1.58 -2.83 -6.84
C ALA A 59 -0.77 -2.25 -8.00
N CYS A 60 0.55 -2.49 -8.04
CA CYS A 60 1.42 -2.03 -9.13
C CYS A 60 1.00 -2.62 -10.47
N HIS A 61 0.72 -3.93 -10.51
CA HIS A 61 0.26 -4.62 -11.72
C HIS A 61 -1.04 -4.01 -12.25
N LEU A 62 -2.07 -3.90 -11.41
CA LEU A 62 -3.37 -3.35 -11.82
C LEU A 62 -3.26 -1.89 -12.28
N VAL A 63 -2.37 -1.10 -11.67
CA VAL A 63 -2.10 0.29 -12.07
C VAL A 63 -1.37 0.36 -13.41
N GLN A 64 -0.41 -0.53 -13.66
CA GLN A 64 0.25 -0.66 -14.97
C GLN A 64 -0.73 -1.09 -16.08
N GLU A 65 -1.68 -1.98 -15.78
CA GLU A 65 -2.73 -2.35 -16.74
C GLU A 65 -3.61 -1.15 -17.14
N GLN A 66 -3.78 -0.18 -16.23
CA GLN A 66 -4.44 1.08 -16.59
C GLN A 66 -3.57 1.96 -17.50
N GLY A 67 -2.28 1.68 -17.64
CA GLY A 67 -1.34 2.42 -18.49
C GLY A 67 -0.59 3.54 -17.78
N LEU A 68 -0.58 3.55 -16.44
CA LEU A 68 0.25 4.47 -15.66
C LEU A 68 1.66 3.89 -15.47
N THR A 69 2.66 4.76 -15.48
CA THR A 69 4.06 4.36 -15.25
C THR A 69 4.38 4.32 -13.76
N LEU A 70 4.99 3.21 -13.30
CA LEU A 70 5.42 3.04 -11.90
C LEU A 70 6.67 3.87 -11.56
N ALA A 71 7.37 4.41 -12.56
CA ALA A 71 8.51 5.29 -12.33
C ALA A 71 8.10 6.74 -11.99
N ASP A 72 6.82 7.08 -12.14
CA ASP A 72 6.31 8.41 -11.83
C ASP A 72 5.92 8.53 -10.35
N VAL A 73 6.36 9.63 -9.74
CA VAL A 73 6.12 9.97 -8.34
C VAL A 73 4.63 10.20 -8.05
N GLN A 74 3.84 10.62 -9.05
CA GLN A 74 2.40 10.73 -8.93
C GLN A 74 1.74 9.36 -8.77
N THR A 75 2.19 8.38 -9.57
CA THR A 75 1.73 6.98 -9.48
C THR A 75 2.13 6.36 -8.14
N GLU A 76 3.37 6.59 -7.68
CA GLU A 76 3.83 6.13 -6.37
C GLU A 76 2.94 6.69 -5.25
N LEU A 77 2.64 8.00 -5.27
CA LEU A 77 1.77 8.63 -4.28
C LEU A 77 0.34 8.09 -4.32
N LEU A 78 -0.20 7.85 -5.53
CA LEU A 78 -1.53 7.26 -5.72
C LEU A 78 -1.63 5.89 -5.05
N ILE A 79 -0.62 5.04 -5.26
CA ILE A 79 -0.56 3.68 -4.70
C ILE A 79 -0.37 3.74 -3.19
N LEU A 80 0.65 4.46 -2.70
CA LEU A 80 0.99 4.45 -1.28
C LEU A 80 -0.07 5.13 -0.41
N SER A 81 -0.75 6.16 -0.92
CA SER A 81 -1.86 6.78 -0.18
C SER A 81 -3.09 5.88 -0.04
N ALA A 82 -3.18 4.78 -0.80
CA ALA A 82 -4.27 3.82 -0.65
C ALA A 82 -4.18 2.99 0.63
N PHE A 83 -2.97 2.83 1.20
CA PHE A 83 -2.72 2.14 2.48
C PHE A 83 -3.18 2.93 3.71
N GLN A 84 -3.60 4.19 3.53
CA GLN A 84 -4.22 4.95 4.59
C GLN A 84 -5.70 4.65 4.71
N SER A 85 -6.21 4.73 5.95
CA SER A 85 -7.64 4.59 6.26
C SER A 85 -8.51 5.66 5.62
N ASP A 86 -7.93 6.82 5.33
CA ASP A 86 -8.63 7.93 4.72
C ASP A 86 -8.83 7.71 3.22
N ALA A 87 -9.65 8.56 2.61
CA ALA A 87 -10.00 8.51 1.18
C ALA A 87 -8.79 8.72 0.24
N GLY A 88 -7.56 8.86 0.78
CA GLY A 88 -6.32 9.15 0.07
C GLY A 88 -6.42 10.43 -0.75
N TYR A 89 -5.48 10.60 -1.69
CA TYR A 89 -5.57 11.70 -2.64
C TYR A 89 -6.43 11.31 -3.85
N GLN A 90 -7.27 12.25 -4.29
CA GLN A 90 -7.98 12.16 -5.55
C GLN A 90 -7.01 12.34 -6.72
N ALA A 91 -7.44 11.92 -7.91
CA ALA A 91 -6.63 11.99 -9.11
C ALA A 91 -6.24 13.44 -9.44
N GLU A 92 -7.21 14.34 -9.34
CA GLU A 92 -7.10 15.77 -9.59
C GLU A 92 -6.12 16.42 -8.60
N GLU A 93 -6.22 16.07 -7.31
CA GLU A 93 -5.30 16.55 -6.28
C GLU A 93 -3.85 16.15 -6.58
N ILE A 94 -3.62 14.94 -7.08
CA ILE A 94 -2.26 14.46 -7.41
C ILE A 94 -1.71 15.17 -8.65
N GLN A 95 -2.55 15.44 -9.66
CA GLN A 95 -2.13 16.15 -10.87
C GLN A 95 -1.66 17.57 -10.58
N ASP A 96 -2.35 18.29 -9.69
CA ASP A 96 -2.04 19.68 -9.36
C ASP A 96 -0.83 19.81 -8.40
N MET A 97 -0.33 18.70 -7.84
CA MET A 97 0.79 18.73 -6.92
C MET A 97 2.13 18.89 -7.63
N SER A 98 2.93 19.87 -7.16
CA SER A 98 4.34 19.95 -7.53
C SER A 98 5.12 18.69 -7.11
N PRO A 99 6.16 18.27 -7.84
CA PRO A 99 7.00 17.14 -7.46
C PRO A 99 7.59 17.25 -6.03
N THR A 100 7.89 18.47 -5.58
CA THR A 100 8.35 18.74 -4.22
C THR A 100 7.27 18.50 -3.17
N ALA A 101 6.00 18.80 -3.47
CA ALA A 101 4.88 18.51 -2.58
C ALA A 101 4.68 17.00 -2.48
N ILE A 102 4.70 16.29 -3.61
CA ILE A 102 4.57 14.82 -3.68
C ILE A 102 5.61 14.14 -2.77
N LYS A 103 6.89 14.52 -2.89
CA LYS A 103 7.96 13.96 -2.03
C LYS A 103 7.69 14.17 -0.53
N ARG A 104 7.17 15.35 -0.14
CA ARG A 104 6.82 15.62 1.27
C ARG A 104 5.64 14.76 1.73
N HIS A 105 4.65 14.56 0.86
CA HIS A 105 3.52 13.68 1.16
C HIS A 105 3.97 12.23 1.31
N LEU A 106 4.82 11.72 0.42
CA LEU A 106 5.41 10.37 0.53
C LEU A 106 6.12 10.15 1.89
N SER A 107 7.00 11.08 2.30
CA SER A 107 7.64 10.98 3.62
C SER A 107 6.65 11.01 4.79
N SER A 108 5.55 11.76 4.63
CA SER A 108 4.49 11.84 5.65
C SER A 108 3.65 10.56 5.70
N LEU A 109 3.43 9.90 4.56
CA LEU A 109 2.72 8.62 4.47
C LEU A 109 3.44 7.53 5.25
N ASP A 110 4.76 7.41 5.11
CA ASP A 110 5.56 6.42 5.85
C ASP A 110 5.43 6.60 7.37
N ALA A 111 5.56 7.85 7.84
CA ALA A 111 5.40 8.16 9.26
C ALA A 111 3.97 7.90 9.75
N ALA A 112 2.95 8.22 8.95
CA ALA A 112 1.56 7.98 9.28
C ALA A 112 1.25 6.48 9.34
N PHE A 113 1.70 5.70 8.36
CA PHE A 113 1.50 4.24 8.33
C PHE A 113 2.15 3.56 9.54
N ASN A 114 3.39 3.92 9.86
CA ASN A 114 4.06 3.40 11.05
C ASN A 114 3.32 3.76 12.34
N ARG A 115 2.78 4.97 12.46
CA ARG A 115 1.96 5.36 13.62
C ARG A 115 0.67 4.55 13.70
N VAL A 116 -0.01 4.32 12.58
CA VAL A 116 -1.22 3.49 12.53
C VAL A 116 -0.92 2.07 12.96
N LEU A 117 0.13 1.45 12.41
CA LEU A 117 0.59 0.13 12.83
C LEU A 117 0.88 0.10 14.32
N HIS A 118 1.67 1.06 14.83
CA HIS A 118 2.01 1.11 16.24
C HIS A 118 0.76 1.24 17.13
N GLN A 119 -0.18 2.13 16.78
CA GLN A 119 -1.43 2.32 17.51
C GLN A 119 -2.32 1.07 17.47
N LEU A 120 -2.41 0.39 16.33
CA LEU A 120 -3.17 -0.86 16.19
C LEU A 120 -2.66 -1.91 17.17
N PHE A 121 -1.35 -2.17 17.19
CA PHE A 121 -0.77 -3.19 18.06
C PHE A 121 -0.62 -2.76 19.53
N LEU A 122 -0.57 -1.46 19.83
CA LEU A 122 -0.59 -0.94 21.20
C LEU A 122 -1.97 -1.08 21.87
N HIS A 123 -3.04 -0.79 21.13
CA HIS A 123 -4.39 -0.71 21.69
C HIS A 123 -5.21 -1.97 21.47
N GLN A 124 -4.81 -2.85 20.56
CA GLN A 124 -5.51 -4.09 20.28
C GLN A 124 -4.59 -5.29 20.44
N SER A 125 -4.86 -6.10 21.46
CA SER A 125 -4.17 -7.37 21.71
C SER A 125 -4.88 -8.56 21.07
N GLN A 126 -6.08 -8.37 20.51
CA GLN A 126 -6.88 -9.45 19.91
C GLN A 126 -6.50 -9.63 18.43
N PRO A 127 -5.89 -10.78 18.06
CA PRO A 127 -5.42 -10.99 16.70
C PRO A 127 -6.53 -10.96 15.65
N ASP A 128 -7.76 -11.34 16.01
CA ASP A 128 -8.89 -11.31 15.09
C ASP A 128 -9.32 -9.87 14.72
N ILE A 129 -9.25 -8.92 15.65
CA ILE A 129 -9.59 -7.52 15.35
C ILE A 129 -8.49 -6.89 14.48
N LEU A 130 -7.23 -7.16 14.81
CA LEU A 130 -6.09 -6.75 14.00
C LEU A 130 -6.18 -7.35 12.58
N CYS A 131 -6.44 -8.65 12.45
CA CYS A 131 -6.67 -9.32 11.17
C CYS A 131 -7.80 -8.64 10.38
N GLN A 132 -8.93 -8.33 11.02
CA GLN A 132 -10.04 -7.62 10.37
C GLN A 132 -9.65 -6.22 9.87
N ARG A 133 -8.78 -5.50 10.60
CA ARG A 133 -8.23 -4.22 10.16
C ARG A 133 -7.29 -4.39 8.98
N PHE A 134 -6.41 -5.39 9.02
CA PHE A 134 -5.51 -5.69 7.93
C PHE A 134 -6.22 -6.14 6.66
N LEU A 135 -7.37 -6.81 6.74
CA LEU A 135 -8.21 -7.13 5.58
C LEU A 135 -8.76 -5.89 4.84
N THR A 136 -8.70 -4.69 5.43
CA THR A 136 -9.04 -3.45 4.72
C THR A 136 -7.89 -2.90 3.88
N ILE A 137 -6.70 -3.46 4.04
CA ILE A 137 -5.45 -3.04 3.38
C ILE A 137 -4.90 -4.17 2.50
N LEU A 138 -4.96 -5.41 2.97
CA LEU A 138 -4.46 -6.63 2.32
C LEU A 138 -5.58 -7.40 1.62
N ALA A 139 -5.21 -8.51 0.97
CA ALA A 139 -6.11 -9.40 0.26
C ALA A 139 -6.84 -8.71 -0.91
N GLY A 140 -6.10 -7.90 -1.67
CA GLY A 140 -6.56 -7.20 -2.86
C GLY A 140 -7.36 -5.93 -2.57
N ALA A 141 -7.54 -5.56 -1.29
CA ALA A 141 -8.31 -4.38 -0.90
C ALA A 141 -7.66 -3.08 -1.41
N VAL A 142 -6.36 -2.92 -1.20
CA VAL A 142 -5.62 -1.77 -1.71
C VAL A 142 -5.44 -1.88 -3.22
N ALA A 143 -5.13 -3.06 -3.74
CA ALA A 143 -4.97 -3.25 -5.18
C ALA A 143 -6.22 -2.80 -5.97
N THR A 144 -7.41 -3.21 -5.51
CA THR A 144 -8.69 -2.78 -6.07
C THR A 144 -8.89 -1.27 -5.97
N LYS A 145 -8.58 -0.68 -4.80
CA LYS A 145 -8.67 0.77 -4.57
C LYS A 145 -7.75 1.54 -5.51
N CYS A 146 -6.52 1.05 -5.72
CA CYS A 146 -5.54 1.60 -6.65
C CYS A 146 -6.01 1.50 -8.10
N ALA A 147 -6.55 0.36 -8.53
CA ALA A 147 -7.07 0.18 -9.88
C ALA A 147 -8.17 1.21 -10.22
N ILE A 148 -9.12 1.40 -9.31
CA ILE A 148 -10.20 2.39 -9.46
C ILE A 148 -9.63 3.81 -9.58
N ARG A 149 -8.67 4.17 -8.72
CA ARG A 149 -8.05 5.50 -8.74
C ARG A 149 -7.18 5.73 -9.97
N ALA A 150 -6.42 4.74 -10.40
CA ALA A 150 -5.59 4.81 -11.59
C ALA A 150 -6.42 5.02 -12.86
N LYS A 151 -7.56 4.33 -12.95
CA LYS A 151 -8.53 4.54 -14.02
C LYS A 151 -9.01 6.01 -14.06
N ARG A 152 -9.39 6.57 -12.90
CA ARG A 152 -9.81 7.98 -12.78
C ARG A 152 -8.68 8.95 -13.13
N LEU A 153 -7.45 8.67 -12.69
CA LEU A 153 -6.29 9.50 -13.00
C LEU A 153 -5.99 9.55 -14.50
N LYS A 154 -6.11 8.41 -15.18
CA LYS A 154 -6.00 8.34 -16.64
C LYS A 154 -7.13 9.10 -17.34
N GLU A 155 -8.36 8.95 -16.87
CA GLU A 155 -9.50 9.69 -17.43
C GLU A 155 -9.30 11.21 -17.27
N ALA A 156 -8.80 11.67 -16.13
CA ALA A 156 -8.50 13.08 -15.88
C ALA A 156 -7.37 13.62 -16.76
N THR A 157 -6.27 12.86 -16.95
CA THR A 157 -5.16 13.29 -17.84
C THR A 157 -5.56 13.34 -19.31
N LEU A 158 -6.54 12.52 -19.75
CA LEU A 158 -7.04 12.56 -21.13
C LEU A 158 -7.97 13.75 -21.41
N VAL A 159 -8.61 14.31 -20.38
CA VAL A 159 -9.53 15.46 -20.51
C VAL A 159 -8.78 16.80 -20.45
N HIS A 160 -7.59 16.83 -19.85
CA HIS A 160 -6.71 18.01 -19.78
C HIS A 160 -5.32 17.72 -20.41
N PRO A 161 -5.21 17.66 -21.74
CA PRO A 161 -3.92 17.57 -22.43
C PRO A 161 -3.11 18.87 -22.36
#